data_AF-A0A5N6N6Y1-F1
#
_entry.id   AF-A0A5N6N6Y1-F1
#
_cell.length_a   1.000
_cell.length_b   1.000
_cell.length_c   1.000
_cell.angle_alpha   90.00
_cell.angle_beta   90.00
_cell.angle_gamma   90.00
#
_symmetry.space_group_name_H-M   'P 1'
#
loop_
_entity.id
_entity.type
_entity.pdbx_description
1 polymer ?
#
loop_
_entity_poly.entity_id
_entity_poly.type
_entity_poly.pdbx_seq_one_letter_code
_entity_poly.pdbx_strand_id
1 'polypeptide(L)'
;MHDRFWGWYPMTIREWIEGERVPPPRYPSDTSTGHRLPPLGVPMEWAFAAHVAYTRREARRNHELSDEVRVLCEKNQRLQRRNDSLQEEVETLHLQMAQLIGQHGQIVEIMQEHDGRIAVTEVSMEENHAMIQASDAMLIAWVEQFIVEPPPDDGPLFEVEDLEDGDFDEDPEEDPKEDEDDEAAESDVSHTTIDSD
;
A
#
# COMPACT_ATOMS: atom_id res chain seq x y z
N MET A 1 45.32 58.29 16.60
CA MET A 1 43.98 58.50 16.03
C MET A 1 44.00 57.94 14.62
N HIS A 2 43.22 56.90 14.33
CA HIS A 2 43.12 56.37 12.96
C HIS A 2 41.97 57.11 12.27
N ASP A 3 42.32 58.03 11.37
CA ASP A 3 41.33 58.71 10.52
C ASP A 3 40.73 57.67 9.57
N ARG A 4 39.44 57.36 9.79
CA ARG A 4 38.67 56.51 8.88
C ARG A 4 38.56 57.24 7.54
N PHE A 5 39.24 56.72 6.52
CA PHE A 5 39.26 57.27 5.17
C PHE A 5 37.93 56.97 4.46
N TRP A 6 37.10 58.00 4.25
CA TRP A 6 35.78 57.90 3.60
C TRP A 6 35.82 58.16 2.08
N GLY A 7 36.91 57.76 1.40
CA GLY A 7 37.10 58.04 -0.03
C GLY A 7 36.03 57.44 -0.96
N TRP A 8 35.30 56.42 -0.50
CA TRP A 8 34.20 55.80 -1.25
C TRP A 8 32.90 56.64 -1.23
N TYR A 9 32.69 57.45 -0.20
CA TYR A 9 31.41 58.13 0.06
C TYR A 9 30.97 59.11 -1.04
N PRO A 10 31.85 59.94 -1.62
CA PRO A 10 31.47 60.85 -2.71
C PRO A 10 31.06 60.12 -4.00
N MET A 11 31.64 58.94 -4.28
CA MET A 11 31.30 58.15 -5.46
C MET A 11 29.95 57.47 -5.31
N THR A 12 29.70 56.84 -4.15
CA THR A 12 28.43 56.18 -3.86
C THR A 12 27.25 57.16 -3.89
N ILE A 13 27.41 58.38 -3.38
CA ILE A 13 26.36 59.41 -3.45
C ILE A 13 26.04 59.80 -4.90
N ARG A 14 27.06 59.89 -5.76
CA ARG A 14 26.87 60.23 -7.18
C ARG A 14 26.10 59.14 -7.92
N GLU A 15 26.46 57.88 -7.69
CA GLU A 15 25.75 56.71 -8.23
C GLU A 15 24.27 56.72 -7.80
N TRP A 16 23.98 57.07 -6.54
CA TRP A 16 22.60 57.19 -6.05
C TRP A 16 21.85 58.35 -6.69
N ILE A 17 22.47 59.53 -6.87
CA ILE A 17 21.84 60.69 -7.54
C ILE A 17 21.44 60.33 -8.97
N GLU A 18 22.33 59.67 -9.71
CA GLU A 18 22.11 59.25 -11.09
C GLU A 18 21.05 58.14 -11.18
N GLY A 19 21.12 57.12 -10.33
CA GLY A 19 20.17 56.00 -10.31
C GLY A 19 18.77 56.36 -9.84
N GLU A 20 18.64 57.35 -8.94
CA GLU A 20 17.36 57.78 -8.36
C GLU A 20 16.72 58.98 -9.07
N ARG A 21 17.38 59.60 -10.05
CA ARG A 21 16.88 60.78 -10.80
C ARG A 21 16.45 61.94 -9.90
N VAL A 22 17.32 62.32 -8.97
CA VAL A 22 17.04 63.32 -7.92
C VAL A 22 16.95 64.74 -8.52
N PRO A 23 15.91 65.54 -8.19
CA PRO A 23 15.68 66.86 -8.81
C PRO A 23 16.56 67.99 -8.27
N PRO A 24 16.99 68.99 -9.10
CA PRO A 24 17.81 70.18 -8.76
C PRO A 24 17.50 70.91 -7.45
N PRO A 25 18.52 71.30 -6.66
CA PRO A 25 18.30 72.01 -5.42
C PRO A 25 17.95 73.46 -5.77
N ARG A 26 17.10 74.09 -4.96
CA ARG A 26 16.44 75.34 -5.36
C ARG A 26 17.19 76.61 -4.92
N TYR A 27 18.20 76.51 -4.04
CA TYR A 27 18.96 77.68 -3.56
C TYR A 27 20.44 77.36 -3.27
N PRO A 28 21.37 78.31 -3.49
CA PRO A 28 22.79 78.14 -3.14
C PRO A 28 23.13 78.89 -1.85
N SER A 29 23.76 78.26 -0.85
CA SER A 29 24.51 78.98 0.20
C SER A 29 25.54 78.09 0.92
N ASP A 30 26.70 78.71 1.18
CA ASP A 30 27.97 78.18 1.73
C ASP A 30 28.21 78.58 3.20
N THR A 31 28.94 77.75 3.97
CA THR A 31 30.25 78.02 4.63
C THR A 31 30.52 77.10 5.83
N SER A 32 31.76 76.62 5.97
CA SER A 32 32.18 75.62 6.96
C SER A 32 33.63 75.89 7.43
N THR A 33 33.82 76.07 8.74
CA THR A 33 35.11 76.04 9.44
C THR A 33 35.12 74.85 10.42
N GLY A 34 35.72 73.74 10.00
CA GLY A 34 35.88 72.50 10.76
C GLY A 34 36.45 71.42 9.85
N HIS A 35 37.05 70.35 10.41
CA HIS A 35 37.62 69.24 9.64
C HIS A 35 36.62 68.73 8.60
N ARG A 36 36.86 69.08 7.34
CA ARG A 36 35.89 68.99 6.26
C ARG A 36 35.92 67.59 5.68
N LEU A 37 34.77 66.94 5.64
CA LEU A 37 34.56 65.74 4.82
C LEU A 37 34.94 66.06 3.36
N PRO A 38 35.38 65.06 2.57
CA PRO A 38 35.63 65.26 1.15
C PRO A 38 34.43 65.94 0.48
N PRO A 39 34.65 66.94 -0.39
CA PRO A 39 33.56 67.63 -1.05
C PRO A 39 32.76 66.65 -1.90
N LEU A 40 31.44 66.64 -1.73
CA LEU A 40 30.53 65.71 -2.41
C LEU A 40 30.44 65.95 -3.94
N GLY A 41 30.92 67.11 -4.42
CA GLY A 41 30.80 67.53 -5.82
C GLY A 41 29.36 67.88 -6.24
N VAL A 42 28.43 67.86 -5.29
CA VAL A 42 27.00 68.17 -5.45
C VAL A 42 26.50 68.90 -4.20
N PRO A 43 25.44 69.72 -4.29
CA PRO A 43 24.86 70.39 -3.12
C PRO A 43 24.37 69.39 -2.06
N MET A 44 24.43 69.77 -0.78
CA MET A 44 24.04 68.89 0.33
C MET A 44 22.57 68.44 0.23
N GLU A 45 21.69 69.33 -0.23
CA GLU A 45 20.27 69.04 -0.48
C GLU A 45 20.07 67.89 -1.48
N TRP A 46 20.95 67.80 -2.49
CA TRP A 46 20.96 66.73 -3.48
C TRP A 46 21.40 65.40 -2.93
N ALA A 47 22.51 65.39 -2.20
CA ALA A 47 22.99 64.18 -1.55
C ALA A 47 21.93 63.64 -0.55
N PHE A 48 21.28 64.54 0.19
CA PHE A 48 20.21 64.17 1.11
C PHE A 48 18.99 63.61 0.38
N ALA A 49 18.50 64.29 -0.67
CA ALA A 49 17.37 63.81 -1.46
C ALA A 49 17.65 62.46 -2.14
N ALA A 50 18.87 62.24 -2.63
CA ALA A 50 19.32 60.96 -3.18
C ALA A 50 19.31 59.86 -2.14
N HIS A 51 19.86 60.13 -0.95
CA HIS A 51 19.86 59.18 0.13
C HIS A 51 18.44 58.80 0.58
N VAL A 52 17.53 59.77 0.70
CA VAL A 52 16.12 59.52 1.05
C VAL A 52 15.41 58.72 -0.07
N ALA A 53 15.65 59.04 -1.33
CA ALA A 53 15.07 58.30 -2.46
C ALA A 53 15.56 56.85 -2.50
N TYR A 54 16.87 56.65 -2.38
CA TYR A 54 17.52 55.35 -2.34
C TYR A 54 17.00 54.50 -1.17
N THR A 55 17.03 55.05 0.05
CA THR A 55 16.53 54.34 1.24
C THR A 55 15.06 53.96 1.13
N ARG A 56 14.23 54.83 0.53
CA ARG A 56 12.81 54.52 0.27
C ARG A 56 12.64 53.42 -0.78
N ARG A 57 13.46 53.42 -1.84
CA ARG A 57 13.45 52.36 -2.85
C ARG A 57 13.84 51.02 -2.24
N GLU A 58 14.95 50.99 -1.50
CA GLU A 58 15.44 49.78 -0.86
C GLU A 58 14.46 49.26 0.20
N ALA A 59 13.80 50.14 0.96
CA ALA A 59 12.75 49.72 1.89
C ALA A 59 11.58 49.01 1.19
N ARG A 60 11.14 49.49 0.02
CA ARG A 60 10.11 48.82 -0.78
C ARG A 60 10.59 47.47 -1.32
N ARG A 61 11.79 47.44 -1.91
CA ARG A 61 12.37 46.20 -2.44
C ARG A 61 12.53 45.13 -1.36
N ASN A 62 12.99 45.52 -0.17
CA ASN A 62 13.11 44.62 0.97
C ASN A 62 11.75 44.12 1.45
N HIS A 63 10.70 44.95 1.40
CA HIS A 63 9.35 44.52 1.72
C HIS A 63 8.83 43.48 0.72
N GLU A 64 9.01 43.71 -0.58
CA GLU A 64 8.66 42.76 -1.64
C GLU A 64 9.39 41.42 -1.45
N LEU A 65 10.71 41.45 -1.23
CA LEU A 65 11.50 40.25 -0.93
C LEU A 65 11.03 39.54 0.34
N SER A 66 10.69 40.29 1.39
CA SER A 66 10.17 39.73 2.64
C SER A 66 8.82 39.05 2.43
N ASP A 67 7.95 39.61 1.59
CA ASP A 67 6.65 39.02 1.25
C ASP A 67 6.83 37.74 0.43
N GLU A 68 7.75 37.72 -0.54
CA GLU A 68 8.10 36.51 -1.29
C GLU A 68 8.63 35.40 -0.38
N VAL A 69 9.55 35.73 0.54
CA VAL A 69 10.08 34.79 1.53
C VAL A 69 8.95 34.25 2.41
N ARG A 70 8.01 35.09 2.84
CA ARG A 70 6.84 34.65 3.62
C ARG A 70 6.01 33.62 2.84
N VAL A 71 5.67 33.92 1.59
CA VAL A 71 4.87 33.01 0.74
C VAL A 71 5.61 31.69 0.49
N LEU A 72 6.92 31.73 0.27
CA LEU A 72 7.73 30.53 0.12
C LEU A 72 7.76 29.69 1.39
N CYS A 73 7.90 30.32 2.56
CA CYS A 73 7.80 29.63 3.85
C CYS A 73 6.44 28.96 4.05
N GLU A 74 5.33 29.65 3.74
CA GLU A 74 3.98 29.07 3.83
C GLU A 74 3.80 27.87 2.90
N LYS A 75 4.26 27.98 1.65
CA LYS A 75 4.23 26.87 0.67
C LYS A 75 5.08 25.71 1.15
N ASN A 76 6.27 25.98 1.68
CA ASN A 76 7.17 24.95 2.18
C ASN A 76 6.54 24.22 3.38
N GLN A 77 5.95 24.94 4.33
CA GLN A 77 5.23 24.32 5.46
C GLN A 77 4.06 23.44 4.99
N ARG A 78 3.31 23.86 3.96
CA ARG A 78 2.24 23.03 3.39
C ARG A 78 2.80 21.75 2.76
N LEU A 79 3.90 21.85 2.02
CA LEU A 79 4.57 20.69 1.45
C LEU A 79 5.11 19.77 2.54
N GLN A 80 5.66 20.31 3.62
CA GLN A 80 6.14 19.52 4.74
C GLN A 80 5.01 18.68 5.36
N ARG A 81 3.87 19.30 5.68
CA ARG A 81 2.70 18.56 6.20
C ARG A 81 2.22 17.46 5.26
N ARG A 82 2.25 17.70 3.95
CA ARG A 82 1.89 16.68 2.95
C ARG A 82 2.92 15.55 2.89
N ASN A 83 4.21 15.87 2.99
CA ASN A 83 5.26 14.86 3.05
C ASN A 83 5.12 14.01 4.32
N ASP A 84 4.86 14.63 5.47
CA ASP A 84 4.66 13.92 6.74
C ASP A 84 3.46 12.96 6.63
N SER A 85 2.33 13.43 6.10
CA SER A 85 1.14 12.60 5.86
C SER A 85 1.39 11.44 4.87
N LEU A 86 2.11 11.69 3.76
CA LEU A 86 2.47 10.64 2.82
C LEU A 86 3.43 9.62 3.43
N GLN A 87 4.34 10.08 4.31
CA GLN A 87 5.23 9.19 5.02
C GLN A 87 4.46 8.27 5.96
N GLU A 88 3.50 8.81 6.71
CA GLU A 88 2.59 8.00 7.55
C GLU A 88 1.83 6.96 6.72
N GLU A 89 1.27 7.34 5.56
CA GLU A 89 0.62 6.38 4.65
C GLU A 89 1.57 5.27 4.19
N VAL A 90 2.80 5.60 3.80
CA VAL A 90 3.81 4.61 3.41
C VAL A 90 4.16 3.67 4.56
N GLU A 91 4.32 4.19 5.78
CA GLU A 91 4.60 3.38 6.97
C GLU A 91 3.43 2.44 7.29
N THR A 92 2.18 2.90 7.16
CA THR A 92 1.00 2.05 7.36
C THR A 92 0.92 0.92 6.33
N LEU A 93 1.15 1.22 5.04
CA LEU A 93 1.19 0.22 3.98
C LEU A 93 2.32 -0.79 4.20
N HIS A 94 3.49 -0.32 4.66
CA HIS A 94 4.61 -1.19 4.97
C HIS A 94 4.24 -2.17 6.09
N LEU A 95 3.57 -1.70 7.15
CA LEU A 95 3.11 -2.54 8.25
C LEU A 95 2.08 -3.57 7.78
N GLN A 96 1.11 -3.15 6.95
CA GLN A 96 0.12 -4.06 6.36
C GLN A 96 0.80 -5.13 5.48
N MET A 97 1.79 -4.75 4.67
CA MET A 97 2.53 -5.69 3.83
C MET A 97 3.35 -6.68 4.68
N ALA A 98 3.99 -6.22 5.76
CA ALA A 98 4.70 -7.08 6.69
C ALA A 98 3.76 -8.09 7.36
N GLN A 99 2.55 -7.66 7.75
CA GLN A 99 1.53 -8.55 8.29
C GLN A 99 1.09 -9.59 7.25
N LEU A 100 0.81 -9.17 6.01
CA LEU A 100 0.40 -10.06 4.93
C LEU A 100 1.48 -11.11 4.62
N ILE A 101 2.74 -10.68 4.54
CA ILE A 101 3.89 -11.59 4.34
C ILE A 101 3.99 -12.59 5.50
N GLY A 102 3.78 -12.13 6.74
CA GLY A 102 3.74 -13.00 7.92
C GLY A 102 2.62 -14.04 7.84
N GLN A 103 1.39 -13.63 7.49
CA GLN A 103 0.26 -14.53 7.30
C GLN A 103 0.50 -15.54 6.18
N HIS A 104 1.03 -15.08 5.04
CA HIS A 104 1.38 -15.96 3.93
C HIS A 104 2.44 -16.99 4.33
N GLY A 105 3.45 -16.58 5.11
CA GLY A 105 4.46 -17.49 5.66
C GLY A 105 3.85 -18.60 6.52
N GLN A 106 2.92 -18.26 7.41
CA GLN A 106 2.20 -19.23 8.25
C GLN A 106 1.38 -20.22 7.41
N ILE A 107 0.68 -19.75 6.38
CA ILE A 107 -0.11 -20.63 5.50
C ILE A 107 0.81 -21.62 4.77
N VAL A 108 1.94 -21.14 4.25
CA VAL A 108 2.91 -22.01 3.57
C VAL A 108 3.47 -23.07 4.53
N GLU A 109 3.76 -22.70 5.78
CA GLU A 109 4.22 -23.66 6.80
C GLU A 109 3.16 -24.74 7.10
N ILE A 110 1.90 -24.34 7.26
CA ILE A 110 0.77 -25.28 7.47
C ILE A 110 0.60 -26.22 6.27
N MET A 111 0.67 -25.69 5.05
CA MET A 111 0.57 -26.49 3.84
C MET A 111 1.70 -27.52 3.75
N GLN A 112 2.94 -27.13 4.03
CA GLN A 112 4.08 -28.05 4.03
C GLN A 112 3.95 -29.14 5.08
N GLU A 113 3.47 -28.80 6.28
CA GLU A 113 3.18 -29.78 7.31
C GLU A 113 2.10 -30.77 6.86
N HIS A 114 1.02 -30.25 6.28
CA HIS A 114 -0.09 -31.06 5.77
C HIS A 114 0.35 -32.01 4.65
N ASP A 115 1.15 -31.53 3.69
CA ASP A 115 1.71 -32.35 2.61
C ASP A 115 2.60 -33.47 3.18
N GLY A 116 3.40 -33.18 4.21
CA GLY A 116 4.18 -34.19 4.92
C GLY A 116 3.31 -35.24 5.61
N ARG A 117 2.19 -34.82 6.22
CA ARG A 117 1.22 -35.74 6.84
C ARG A 117 0.54 -36.62 5.79
N ILE A 118 0.14 -36.07 4.64
CA ILE A 118 -0.45 -36.84 3.53
C ILE A 118 0.52 -37.94 3.09
N ALA A 119 1.78 -37.58 2.82
CA ALA A 119 2.79 -38.55 2.37
C ALA A 119 2.98 -39.69 3.39
N VAL A 120 2.99 -39.40 4.69
CA VAL A 120 3.06 -40.42 5.74
C VAL A 120 1.82 -41.31 5.75
N THR A 121 0.63 -40.73 5.59
CA THR A 121 -0.62 -41.52 5.54
C THR A 121 -0.73 -42.41 4.31
N GLU A 122 -0.27 -41.93 3.15
CA GLU A 122 -0.22 -42.72 1.91
C GLU A 122 0.68 -43.95 2.08
N VAL A 123 1.91 -43.75 2.59
CA VAL A 123 2.83 -44.86 2.87
C VAL A 123 2.22 -45.87 3.86
N SER A 124 1.60 -45.38 4.93
CA SER A 124 0.93 -46.27 5.90
C SER A 124 -0.24 -47.06 5.28
N MET A 125 -0.99 -46.45 4.35
CA MET A 125 -2.06 -47.12 3.63
C MET A 125 -1.52 -48.18 2.68
N GLU A 126 -0.43 -47.89 1.97
CA GLU A 126 0.27 -48.86 1.11
C GLU A 126 0.80 -50.07 1.91
N GLU A 127 1.44 -49.82 3.06
CA GLU A 127 1.92 -50.88 3.95
C GLU A 127 0.77 -51.76 4.46
N ASN A 128 -0.33 -51.15 4.90
CA ASN A 128 -1.52 -51.88 5.33
C ASN A 128 -2.14 -52.69 4.18
N HIS A 129 -2.21 -52.12 2.98
CA HIS A 129 -2.72 -52.82 1.81
C HIS A 129 -1.84 -54.02 1.42
N ALA A 130 -0.52 -53.87 1.45
CA ALA A 130 0.43 -54.96 1.22
C ALA A 130 0.28 -56.08 2.26
N MET A 131 0.06 -55.74 3.53
CA MET A 131 -0.20 -56.70 4.60
C MET A 131 -1.50 -57.49 4.36
N ILE A 132 -2.57 -56.82 3.93
CA ILE A 132 -3.85 -57.47 3.57
C ILE A 132 -3.64 -58.42 2.39
N GLN A 133 -3.00 -57.98 1.31
CA GLN A 133 -2.72 -58.82 0.14
C GLN A 133 -1.88 -60.06 0.50
N ALA A 134 -0.87 -59.91 1.36
CA ALA A 134 -0.06 -61.02 1.83
C ALA A 134 -0.88 -62.03 2.66
N SER A 135 -1.79 -61.53 3.51
CA SER A 135 -2.73 -62.38 4.26
C SER A 135 -3.67 -63.15 3.32
N ASP A 136 -4.24 -62.46 2.33
CA ASP A 136 -5.13 -63.08 1.34
C ASP A 136 -4.40 -64.15 0.52
N ALA A 137 -3.19 -63.87 0.04
CA ALA A 137 -2.37 -64.82 -0.70
C ALA A 137 -2.03 -66.07 0.14
N MET A 138 -1.75 -65.89 1.44
CA MET A 138 -1.53 -66.99 2.37
C MET A 138 -2.79 -67.83 2.56
N LEU A 139 -3.96 -67.20 2.72
CA LEU A 139 -5.24 -67.90 2.84
C LEU A 139 -5.56 -68.70 1.58
N ILE A 140 -5.34 -68.14 0.39
CA ILE A 140 -5.50 -68.84 -0.89
C ILE A 140 -4.58 -70.07 -0.96
N ALA A 141 -3.29 -69.90 -0.68
CA ALA A 141 -2.33 -71.01 -0.67
C ALA A 141 -2.66 -72.10 0.37
N TRP A 142 -3.27 -71.73 1.50
CA TRP A 142 -3.76 -72.68 2.49
C TRP A 142 -5.00 -73.45 1.97
N VAL A 143 -5.97 -72.76 1.37
CA VAL A 143 -7.17 -73.38 0.79
C VAL A 143 -6.81 -74.33 -0.36
N GLU A 144 -5.87 -73.96 -1.23
CA GLU A 144 -5.42 -74.80 -2.35
C GLU A 144 -4.89 -76.17 -1.90
N GLN A 145 -4.36 -76.31 -0.67
CA GLN A 145 -3.95 -77.61 -0.13
C GLN A 145 -5.13 -78.54 0.18
N PHE A 146 -6.34 -78.01 0.33
CA PHE A 146 -7.56 -78.74 0.71
C PHE A 146 -8.58 -78.85 -0.42
N ILE A 147 -8.37 -78.21 -1.57
CA ILE A 147 -9.19 -78.43 -2.77
C ILE A 147 -8.85 -79.82 -3.31
N VAL A 148 -9.65 -80.81 -2.91
CA VAL A 148 -9.78 -82.08 -3.63
C VAL A 148 -10.68 -81.79 -4.83
N GLU A 149 -10.17 -82.00 -6.05
CA GLU A 149 -10.97 -81.97 -7.27
C GLU A 149 -12.17 -82.93 -7.07
N PRO A 150 -13.41 -82.43 -7.05
CA PRO A 150 -14.56 -83.31 -6.91
C PRO A 150 -14.55 -84.28 -8.10
N PRO A 151 -14.81 -85.58 -7.88
CA PRO A 151 -14.95 -86.51 -9.00
C PRO A 151 -16.01 -85.96 -9.96
N PRO A 152 -15.85 -86.15 -11.29
CA PRO A 152 -16.83 -85.67 -12.25
C PRO A 152 -18.21 -86.16 -11.81
N ASP A 153 -19.12 -85.20 -11.70
CA ASP A 153 -20.50 -85.42 -11.30
C ASP A 153 -21.15 -86.31 -12.37
N ASP A 154 -21.20 -87.63 -12.14
CA ASP A 154 -22.19 -88.49 -12.77
C ASP A 154 -23.54 -88.07 -12.19
N GLY A 155 -24.07 -86.99 -12.76
CA GLY A 155 -25.27 -86.31 -12.29
C GLY A 155 -26.41 -87.30 -12.10
N PRO A 156 -27.15 -87.23 -10.98
CA PRO A 156 -28.24 -88.15 -10.76
C PRO A 156 -29.40 -87.85 -11.72
N LEU A 157 -29.83 -88.88 -12.44
CA LEU A 157 -31.08 -88.91 -13.21
C LEU A 157 -32.27 -88.88 -12.24
N PHE A 158 -32.71 -87.71 -11.83
CA PHE A 158 -34.02 -87.54 -11.20
C PHE A 158 -34.95 -86.82 -12.18
N GLU A 159 -36.05 -87.49 -12.53
CA GLU A 159 -37.17 -86.91 -13.25
C GLU A 159 -37.78 -85.78 -12.41
N VAL A 160 -37.91 -84.60 -13.01
CA VAL A 160 -38.61 -83.46 -12.44
C VAL A 160 -40.11 -83.75 -12.55
N GLU A 161 -40.77 -84.08 -11.45
CA GLU A 161 -42.24 -84.04 -11.39
C GLU A 161 -42.67 -82.57 -11.22
N ASP A 162 -43.34 -82.06 -12.25
CA ASP A 162 -43.88 -80.70 -12.36
C ASP A 162 -44.80 -80.38 -11.17
N LEU A 163 -44.38 -79.46 -10.30
CA LEU A 163 -45.23 -78.89 -9.27
C LEU A 163 -45.89 -77.62 -9.82
N GLU A 164 -47.20 -77.75 -10.06
CA GLU A 164 -48.18 -76.78 -10.53
C GLU A 164 -48.00 -75.35 -9.97
N ASP A 165 -47.81 -74.39 -10.89
CA ASP A 165 -47.78 -72.95 -10.65
C ASP A 165 -49.10 -72.44 -10.05
N GLY A 166 -49.02 -71.80 -8.88
CA GLY A 166 -50.14 -71.13 -8.22
C GLY A 166 -49.83 -69.65 -7.94
N ASP A 167 -50.44 -68.79 -8.76
CA ASP A 167 -50.72 -67.35 -8.66
C ASP A 167 -50.08 -66.51 -7.54
N PHE A 168 -49.37 -65.45 -7.93
CA PHE A 168 -49.47 -64.13 -7.26
C PHE A 168 -49.21 -63.01 -8.28
N ASP A 169 -50.26 -62.64 -9.02
CA ASP A 169 -50.37 -61.31 -9.62
C ASP A 169 -50.85 -60.34 -8.52
N GLU A 170 -49.93 -59.61 -7.91
CA GLU A 170 -50.25 -58.38 -7.17
C GLU A 170 -49.36 -57.25 -7.67
N ASP A 171 -49.92 -56.42 -8.53
CA ASP A 171 -49.53 -55.01 -8.66
C ASP A 171 -50.72 -54.17 -8.18
N PRO A 172 -50.50 -53.24 -7.24
CA PRO A 172 -51.10 -51.93 -7.41
C PRO A 172 -50.16 -50.78 -6.99
N GLU A 173 -49.76 -49.98 -7.97
CA GLU A 173 -49.83 -48.50 -8.05
C GLU A 173 -49.60 -47.60 -6.80
N GLU A 174 -48.83 -46.53 -7.07
CA GLU A 174 -48.86 -45.17 -6.47
C GLU A 174 -48.23 -44.98 -5.06
N ASP A 175 -47.38 -43.99 -4.75
CA ASP A 175 -47.04 -42.64 -5.27
C ASP A 175 -45.82 -42.12 -4.43
N PRO A 176 -45.33 -40.85 -4.48
CA PRO A 176 -45.14 -39.88 -5.56
C PRO A 176 -43.66 -39.50 -5.77
N LYS A 177 -43.44 -38.69 -6.81
CA LYS A 177 -42.19 -37.98 -7.07
C LYS A 177 -41.86 -37.01 -5.94
N GLU A 178 -40.63 -37.05 -5.44
CA GLU A 178 -40.08 -35.96 -4.62
C GLU A 178 -39.74 -34.79 -5.55
N ASP A 179 -40.48 -33.70 -5.37
CA ASP A 179 -40.22 -32.42 -5.99
C ASP A 179 -38.86 -31.88 -5.52
N GLU A 180 -38.08 -31.39 -6.49
CA GLU A 180 -36.86 -30.62 -6.28
C GLU A 180 -37.22 -29.28 -5.62
N ASP A 181 -37.06 -29.17 -4.31
CA ASP A 181 -36.96 -27.87 -3.63
C ASP A 181 -35.56 -27.28 -3.89
N ASP A 182 -35.39 -26.69 -5.06
CA ASP A 182 -34.39 -25.63 -5.29
C ASP A 182 -34.89 -24.35 -4.59
N GLU A 183 -34.84 -24.35 -3.26
CA GLU A 183 -35.05 -23.13 -2.49
C GLU A 183 -33.77 -22.28 -2.60
N ALA A 184 -33.85 -21.31 -3.52
CA ALA A 184 -32.85 -20.27 -3.71
C ALA A 184 -32.51 -19.60 -2.37
N ALA A 185 -31.34 -19.94 -1.83
CA ALA A 185 -30.73 -19.21 -0.72
C ALA A 185 -30.19 -17.86 -1.23
N GLU A 186 -31.08 -16.95 -1.58
CA GLU A 186 -30.76 -15.53 -1.68
C GLU A 186 -30.76 -14.91 -0.27
N SER A 187 -29.66 -15.15 0.46
CA SER A 187 -29.34 -14.37 1.66
C SER A 187 -28.70 -13.06 1.23
N ASP A 188 -29.57 -12.08 0.99
CA ASP A 188 -29.29 -10.66 0.90
C ASP A 188 -28.70 -10.16 2.23
N VAL A 189 -27.39 -9.96 2.28
CA VAL A 189 -26.72 -9.28 3.40
C VAL A 189 -26.63 -7.78 3.05
N SER A 190 -27.72 -7.08 3.32
CA SER A 190 -27.78 -5.62 3.31
C SER A 190 -27.63 -5.08 4.73
N HIS A 191 -26.40 -4.69 5.11
CA HIS A 191 -26.13 -3.82 6.24
C HIS A 191 -25.16 -2.70 5.82
N THR A 192 -25.72 -1.61 5.34
CA THR A 192 -25.05 -0.31 5.27
C THR A 192 -25.85 0.69 6.10
N THR A 193 -25.37 0.94 7.31
CA THR A 193 -25.69 2.13 8.09
C THR A 193 -24.38 2.69 8.63
N ILE A 194 -23.92 3.81 8.08
CA ILE A 194 -23.38 4.93 8.86
C ILE A 194 -23.37 6.20 8.00
N ASP A 195 -24.17 7.16 8.47
CA ASP A 195 -24.18 8.56 8.09
C ASP A 195 -22.98 9.30 8.72
N SER A 196 -22.72 10.49 8.16
CA SER A 196 -21.99 11.66 8.70
C SER A 196 -20.56 11.88 8.20
N ASP A 197 -20.40 12.76 7.20
CA ASP A 197 -20.08 14.19 7.40
C ASP A 197 -20.51 15.04 6.18
#